data_AF-A0A2T4B8S4-F1
#
_entry.id   AF-A0A2T4B8S4-F1
#
_cell.length_a   1.000
_cell.length_b   1.000
_cell.length_c   1.000
_cell.angle_alpha   90.00
_cell.angle_beta   90.00
_cell.angle_gamma   90.00
#
_symmetry.space_group_name_H-M   'P 1'
#
loop_
_entity.id
_entity.type
_entity.pdbx_description
1 polymer ?
#
loop_
_entity_poly.entity_id
_entity_poly.type
_entity_poly.pdbx_seq_one_letter_code
_entity_poly.pdbx_strand_id
1 'polypeptide(L)'
;SRPLKRLHPSAAKVSFIWQTYLDVIDPLVKVFHIPSVQRYIMSTIEGREAVDPCTNCVVFAIYYATAISLSAAECRHELEEERPVLLQRYREGLELSLDAADLSTSQDIIVLQAFVLYLVISLDQSI
;
A
#
# COMPACT_ATOMS: atom_id res chain seq x y z
N SER A 1 7.98 -18.60 6.71
CA SER A 1 7.36 -17.47 6.00
C SER A 1 6.51 -16.66 6.97
N ARG A 2 6.77 -15.35 7.14
CA ARG A 2 5.86 -14.46 7.89
C ARG A 2 4.58 -14.28 7.05
N PRO A 3 3.38 -14.56 7.58
CA PRO A 3 2.17 -14.42 6.79
C PRO A 3 1.82 -12.94 6.56
N LEU A 4 1.74 -12.51 5.29
CA LEU A 4 1.35 -11.15 4.86
C LEU A 4 0.09 -10.64 5.56
N LYS A 5 -0.84 -11.55 5.87
CA LYS A 5 -2.05 -11.28 6.66
C LYS A 5 -1.82 -10.47 7.94
N ARG A 6 -0.70 -10.66 8.63
CA ARG A 6 -0.38 -9.93 9.89
C ARG A 6 0.09 -8.49 9.66
N LEU A 7 0.42 -8.14 8.42
CA LEU A 7 0.90 -6.81 8.05
C LEU A 7 -0.23 -5.88 7.59
N HIS A 8 -1.42 -6.42 7.30
CA HIS A 8 -2.60 -5.61 7.02
C HIS A 8 -3.14 -4.97 8.31
N PRO A 9 -3.56 -3.69 8.26
CA PRO A 9 -4.23 -3.05 9.37
C PRO A 9 -5.70 -3.48 9.46
N SER A 10 -6.43 -2.99 10.46
CA SER A 10 -7.87 -3.25 10.58
C SER A 10 -8.65 -2.67 9.41
N ALA A 11 -9.82 -3.23 9.10
CA ALA A 11 -10.68 -2.77 8.01
C ALA A 11 -10.99 -1.26 8.06
N ALA A 12 -11.21 -0.70 9.26
CA ALA A 12 -11.43 0.74 9.44
C ALA A 12 -10.21 1.57 8.99
N LYS A 13 -9.00 1.12 9.36
CA LYS A 13 -7.75 1.76 8.95
C LYS A 13 -7.51 1.60 7.45
N VAL A 14 -7.87 0.47 6.84
CA VAL A 14 -7.81 0.28 5.38
C VAL A 14 -8.71 1.28 4.66
N SER A 15 -9.93 1.50 5.14
CA SER A 15 -10.84 2.51 4.58
C SER A 15 -10.27 3.92 4.68
N PHE A 16 -9.72 4.29 5.85
CA PHE A 16 -9.04 5.58 6.03
C PHE A 16 -7.89 5.74 5.05
N ILE A 17 -6.99 4.75 4.99
CA ILE A 17 -5.82 4.76 4.10
C ILE A 17 -6.24 4.95 2.63
N TRP A 18 -7.31 4.28 2.21
CA TRP A 18 -7.82 4.39 0.85
C TRP A 18 -8.36 5.79 0.54
N GLN A 19 -9.12 6.40 1.46
CA GLN A 19 -9.59 7.77 1.27
C GLN A 19 -8.42 8.76 1.21
N THR A 20 -7.47 8.66 2.13
CA THR A 20 -6.27 9.52 2.09
C THR A 20 -5.49 9.37 0.79
N TYR A 21 -5.36 8.14 0.27
CA TYR A 21 -4.71 7.91 -1.01
C TYR A 21 -5.42 8.64 -2.16
N LEU A 22 -6.75 8.57 -2.22
CA LEU A 22 -7.55 9.25 -3.25
C LEU A 22 -7.45 10.76 -3.17
N ASP A 23 -7.42 11.32 -1.96
CA ASP A 23 -7.45 12.77 -1.76
C ASP A 23 -6.08 13.41 -1.92
N VAL A 24 -5.01 12.71 -1.52
CA VAL A 24 -3.67 13.28 -1.40
C VAL A 24 -2.72 12.78 -2.49
N ILE A 25 -2.72 11.48 -2.78
CA ILE A 25 -1.67 10.84 -3.58
C ILE A 25 -2.10 10.67 -5.04
N ASP A 26 -3.30 10.14 -5.29
CA ASP A 26 -3.80 9.92 -6.66
C ASP A 26 -3.82 11.17 -7.55
N PRO A 27 -4.13 12.39 -7.05
CA PRO A 27 -4.04 13.61 -7.85
C PRO A 27 -2.61 14.01 -8.24
N LEU A 28 -1.61 13.61 -7.44
CA LEU A 28 -0.20 13.95 -7.63
C LEU A 28 0.53 12.89 -8.47
N VAL A 29 0.23 11.61 -8.21
CA VAL A 29 0.91 10.46 -8.82
C VAL A 29 -0.13 9.52 -9.41
N LYS A 30 -0.54 9.82 -10.64
CA LYS A 30 -1.59 9.07 -11.35
C LYS A 30 -1.07 7.76 -11.94
N VAL A 31 -0.88 6.74 -11.10
CA VAL A 31 -0.34 5.44 -11.52
C VAL A 31 -1.43 4.39 -11.72
N PHE A 32 -2.51 4.46 -10.94
CA PHE A 32 -3.55 3.43 -10.93
C PHE A 32 -4.85 3.86 -11.61
N HIS A 33 -5.57 2.86 -12.13
CA HIS A 33 -6.98 3.00 -12.46
C HIS A 33 -7.83 2.77 -11.20
N ILE A 34 -8.33 3.86 -10.61
CA ILE A 34 -9.05 3.87 -9.33
C ILE A 34 -10.19 2.84 -9.22
N PRO A 35 -11.10 2.69 -10.21
CA PRO A 35 -12.18 1.72 -10.11
C PRO A 35 -11.69 0.26 -9.98
N SER A 36 -10.56 -0.08 -10.60
CA SER A 36 -9.98 -1.42 -10.49
C SER A 36 -9.41 -1.63 -9.09
N VAL A 37 -8.62 -0.67 -8.61
CA VAL A 37 -7.98 -0.75 -7.30
C VAL A 37 -8.98 -0.75 -6.15
N GLN A 38 -10.07 0.01 -6.28
CA GLN A 38 -11.14 0.01 -5.29
C GLN A 38 -11.69 -1.40 -5.02
N ARG A 39 -11.80 -2.24 -6.05
CA ARG A 39 -12.26 -3.64 -5.87
C ARG A 39 -11.31 -4.44 -4.98
N TYR A 40 -10.02 -4.25 -5.14
CA TYR A 40 -8.99 -4.89 -4.33
C TYR A 40 -9.04 -4.42 -2.87
N ILE A 41 -9.19 -3.12 -2.65
CA ILE A 41 -9.32 -2.53 -1.32
C ILE A 41 -10.59 -3.04 -0.62
N MET A 42 -11.73 -3.06 -1.32
CA MET A 42 -12.98 -3.58 -0.74
C MET A 42 -12.86 -5.07 -0.39
N SER A 43 -12.25 -5.88 -1.25
CA SER A 43 -11.98 -7.29 -0.95
C SER A 43 -11.12 -7.47 0.31
N THR A 44 -10.16 -6.55 0.52
CA THR A 44 -9.29 -6.55 1.71
C THR A 44 -10.06 -6.16 2.97
N ILE A 45 -10.92 -5.14 2.89
CA ILE A 45 -11.81 -4.70 3.98
C ILE A 45 -12.76 -5.83 4.40
N GLU A 46 -13.31 -6.55 3.44
CA GLU A 46 -14.23 -7.67 3.68
C GLU A 46 -13.53 -8.94 4.19
N GLY A 47 -12.20 -8.93 4.32
CA GLY A 47 -11.44 -10.09 4.79
C GLY A 47 -11.53 -11.28 3.84
N ARG A 48 -11.83 -11.06 2.55
CA ARG A 48 -11.85 -12.12 1.53
C ARG A 48 -10.40 -12.49 1.22
N GLU A 49 -9.89 -13.43 2.01
CA GLU A 49 -8.52 -13.94 1.98
C GLU A 49 -8.26 -14.83 0.76
N ALA A 50 -7.95 -14.19 -0.36
CA ALA A 50 -7.08 -14.70 -1.42
C ALA A 50 -6.73 -13.53 -2.35
N VAL A 51 -6.16 -12.48 -1.77
CA VAL A 51 -5.55 -11.43 -2.57
C VAL A 51 -4.29 -12.05 -3.17
N ASP A 52 -4.27 -12.24 -4.48
CA ASP A 52 -3.11 -12.77 -5.19
C ASP A 52 -1.87 -11.87 -4.95
N PRO A 53 -0.65 -12.40 -5.12
CA PRO A 53 0.56 -11.64 -4.86
C PRO A 53 0.61 -10.28 -5.56
N CYS A 54 0.12 -10.18 -6.81
CA CYS A 54 0.11 -8.93 -7.57
C CYS A 54 -0.79 -7.89 -6.90
N THR A 55 -1.98 -8.30 -6.48
CA THR A 55 -2.91 -7.39 -5.79
C THR A 55 -2.36 -6.94 -4.42
N ASN A 56 -1.65 -7.81 -3.69
CA ASN A 56 -1.01 -7.39 -2.43
C ASN A 56 0.06 -6.31 -2.67
N CYS A 57 0.78 -6.35 -3.79
CA CYS A 57 1.73 -5.29 -4.15
C CYS A 57 1.03 -3.92 -4.20
N VAL A 58 -0.12 -3.85 -4.88
CA VAL A 58 -0.90 -2.61 -4.99
C VAL A 58 -1.37 -2.12 -3.62
N VAL A 59 -1.94 -3.03 -2.82
CA VAL A 59 -2.48 -2.70 -1.49
C VAL A 59 -1.38 -2.20 -0.56
N PHE A 60 -0.25 -2.91 -0.45
CA PHE A 60 0.86 -2.47 0.40
C PHE A 60 1.55 -1.21 -0.13
N ALA A 61 1.63 -1.01 -1.45
CA ALA A 61 2.14 0.23 -2.02
C ALA A 61 1.28 1.42 -1.60
N ILE A 62 -0.04 1.29 -1.60
CA ILE A 62 -0.98 2.32 -1.13
C ILE A 62 -0.81 2.57 0.37
N TYR A 63 -0.67 1.52 1.18
CA TYR A 63 -0.46 1.67 2.63
C TYR A 63 0.82 2.44 2.94
N TYR A 64 1.90 2.07 2.27
CA TYR A 64 3.20 2.71 2.42
C TYR A 64 3.18 4.16 1.93
N ALA A 65 2.57 4.40 0.77
CA ALA A 65 2.37 5.72 0.20
C ALA A 65 1.67 6.68 1.18
N THR A 66 0.53 6.24 1.73
CA THR A 66 -0.24 7.00 2.71
C THR A 66 0.55 7.22 4.00
N ALA A 67 1.27 6.21 4.52
CA ALA A 67 2.10 6.37 5.71
C ALA A 67 3.25 7.39 5.50
N ILE A 68 3.76 7.53 4.27
CA ILE A 68 4.72 8.58 3.93
C ILE A 68 4.08 9.96 3.92
N SER A 69 2.89 10.11 3.32
CA SER A 69 2.24 11.41 3.17
C SER A 69 1.75 12.01 4.50
N LEU A 70 1.48 11.17 5.50
CA LEU A 70 1.03 11.60 6.82
C LEU A 70 2.18 12.09 7.70
N SER A 71 1.89 13.09 8.52
CA SER A 71 2.76 13.52 9.63
C SER A 71 2.81 12.48 10.74
N ALA A 72 3.82 12.57 11.61
CA ALA A 72 3.92 11.67 12.76
C ALA A 72 2.73 11.79 13.73
N ALA A 73 2.10 12.97 13.81
CA ALA A 73 0.92 13.18 14.64
C ALA A 73 -0.31 12.51 14.04
N GLU A 74 -0.53 12.64 12.73
CA GLU A 74 -1.64 12.00 12.02
C GLU A 74 -1.53 10.48 12.05
N CYS A 75 -0.33 9.91 11.84
CA CYS A 75 -0.11 8.46 11.99
C CYS A 75 -0.52 7.95 13.38
N ARG A 76 -0.13 8.66 14.44
CA ARG A 76 -0.52 8.28 15.81
C ARG A 76 -2.01 8.44 16.07
N HIS A 77 -2.65 9.44 15.47
CA HIS A 77 -4.07 9.71 15.72
C HIS A 77 -4.98 8.78 14.92
N GLU A 78 -4.74 8.64 13.61
CA GLU A 78 -5.62 7.96 12.67
C GLU A 78 -5.31 6.46 12.54
N LEU A 79 -4.03 6.10 12.66
CA LEU A 79 -3.55 4.72 12.52
C LEU A 79 -3.15 4.08 13.85
N GLU A 80 -3.20 4.85 14.95
CA GLU A 80 -2.89 4.44 16.33
C GLU A 80 -1.48 3.85 16.49
N GLU A 81 -0.55 4.24 15.62
CA GLU A 81 0.80 3.69 15.60
C GLU A 81 1.84 4.73 15.21
N GLU A 82 3.08 4.50 15.64
CA GLU A 82 4.20 5.39 15.30
C GLU A 82 4.56 5.30 13.82
N ARG A 83 4.79 6.45 13.20
CA ARG A 83 5.12 6.56 11.76
C ARG A 83 6.28 5.64 11.32
N PRO A 84 7.42 5.56 12.03
CA PRO A 84 8.50 4.64 11.64
C PRO A 84 8.09 3.17 11.62
N VAL A 85 7.20 2.75 12.53
CA VAL A 85 6.71 1.36 12.62
C VAL A 85 5.82 1.04 11.42
N LEU A 86 4.91 1.97 11.07
CA LEU A 86 4.04 1.83 9.90
C LEU A 86 4.83 1.79 8.59
N LEU A 87 5.79 2.70 8.42
CA LEU A 87 6.64 2.77 7.25
C LEU A 87 7.43 1.48 7.06
N GLN A 88 8.03 0.97 8.13
CA GLN A 88 8.76 -0.30 8.06
C GLN A 88 7.83 -1.47 7.75
N ARG A 89 6.69 -1.58 8.45
CA ARG A 89 5.73 -2.67 8.23
C ARG A 89 5.22 -2.73 6.79
N TYR A 90 4.80 -1.59 6.24
CA TYR A 90 4.21 -1.55 4.90
C TYR A 90 5.25 -1.69 3.80
N ARG A 91 6.48 -1.20 4.02
CA ARG A 91 7.62 -1.49 3.15
C ARG A 91 7.91 -2.98 3.11
N GLU A 92 8.04 -3.63 4.27
CA GLU A 92 8.27 -5.08 4.36
C GLU A 92 7.14 -5.86 3.66
N GLY A 93 5.88 -5.47 3.86
CA GLY A 93 4.74 -6.10 3.19
C GLY A 93 4.77 -5.95 1.68
N LEU A 94 5.17 -4.77 1.19
CA LEU A 94 5.33 -4.52 -0.24
C LEU A 94 6.47 -5.35 -0.83
N GLU A 95 7.65 -5.35 -0.21
CA GLU A 95 8.83 -6.10 -0.69
C GLU A 95 8.53 -7.60 -0.76
N LEU A 96 7.89 -8.16 0.27
CA LEU A 96 7.44 -9.56 0.27
C LEU A 96 6.42 -9.86 -0.83
N SER A 97 5.54 -8.90 -1.15
CA SER A 97 4.54 -9.07 -2.19
C SER A 97 5.16 -9.00 -3.59
N LEU A 98 6.11 -8.10 -3.81
CA LEU A 98 6.85 -7.95 -5.07
C LEU A 98 7.70 -9.19 -5.37
N ASP A 99 8.33 -9.76 -4.34
CA ASP A 99 9.06 -11.03 -4.44
C ASP A 99 8.11 -12.17 -4.79
N ALA A 100 6.97 -12.28 -4.08
CA ALA A 100 5.97 -13.31 -4.35
C ALA A 100 5.25 -13.18 -5.70
N ALA A 101 5.24 -11.98 -6.29
CA ALA A 101 4.69 -11.71 -7.63
C ALA A 101 5.71 -11.92 -8.75
N ASP A 102 6.93 -12.38 -8.43
CA ASP A 102 8.04 -12.57 -9.35
C ASP A 102 8.25 -11.33 -10.24
N LEU A 103 8.38 -10.14 -9.65
CA LEU A 103 8.50 -8.86 -10.36
C LEU A 103 9.44 -8.91 -11.57
N SER A 104 10.57 -9.64 -11.48
CA SER A 104 11.56 -9.77 -12.57
C SER A 104 11.03 -10.46 -13.83
N THR A 105 10.01 -11.30 -13.70
CA THR A 105 9.40 -12.06 -14.80
C THR A 105 7.92 -11.77 -14.99
N SER A 106 7.32 -10.98 -14.09
CA SER A 106 5.90 -10.63 -14.15
C SER A 106 5.58 -9.83 -15.41
N GLN A 107 4.52 -10.23 -16.09
CA GLN A 107 3.92 -9.49 -17.21
C GLN A 107 2.72 -8.65 -16.74
N ASP A 108 2.47 -8.61 -15.43
CA ASP A 108 1.34 -7.89 -14.87
C ASP A 108 1.69 -6.42 -14.61
N ILE A 109 1.03 -5.54 -15.37
CA ILE A 109 1.22 -4.09 -15.29
C ILE A 109 0.93 -3.54 -13.89
N ILE A 110 0.06 -4.19 -13.09
CA ILE A 110 -0.30 -3.68 -11.76
C ILE A 110 0.87 -3.81 -10.77
N VAL A 111 1.72 -4.83 -10.96
CA VAL A 111 2.94 -5.02 -10.15
C VAL A 111 3.95 -3.94 -10.47
N LEU A 112 4.13 -3.62 -11.76
CA LEU A 112 4.97 -2.51 -12.21
C LEU A 112 4.46 -1.17 -11.70
N GLN A 113 3.15 -0.93 -11.76
CA GLN A 113 2.52 0.29 -11.24
C GLN A 113 2.75 0.44 -9.72
N ALA A 114 2.60 -0.63 -8.94
CA ALA A 114 2.90 -0.63 -7.50
C ALA A 114 4.38 -0.31 -7.23
N PHE A 115 5.29 -0.88 -8.02
CA PHE A 115 6.73 -0.60 -7.91
C PHE A 115 7.07 0.85 -8.28
N VAL A 116 6.48 1.40 -9.33
CA VAL A 116 6.65 2.80 -9.72
C VAL A 116 6.20 3.73 -8.60
N LEU A 117 5.02 3.48 -8.01
CA LEU A 117 4.52 4.27 -6.88
C LEU A 117 5.51 4.23 -5.69
N TYR A 118 6.03 3.05 -5.36
CA TYR A 118 7.03 2.89 -4.31
C TYR A 118 8.29 3.71 -4.56
N LEU A 119 8.81 3.68 -5.79
CA LEU A 119 9.99 4.46 -6.16
C LEU A 119 9.72 5.96 -6.07
N VAL A 120 8.63 6.45 -6.68
CA VAL A 120 8.29 7.88 -6.69
C VAL A 120 8.20 8.43 -5.27
N ILE A 121 7.49 7.73 -4.38
CA ILE A 121 7.26 8.22 -3.02
C ILE A 121 8.50 8.05 -2.13
N SER A 122 9.32 7.02 -2.39
CA SER A 122 10.56 6.83 -1.63
C SER A 122 11.66 7.82 -2.00
N LEU A 123 11.64 8.37 -3.22
CA LEU A 123 12.63 9.36 -3.68
C LEU A 123 12.45 10.74 -3.03
N ASP A 124 11.22 11.09 -2.64
CA ASP A 124 10.88 12.40 -2.04
C ASP A 124 11.38 12.55 -0.58
N GLN A 125 11.93 11.50 0.04
CA GLN A 125 12.51 11.56 1.39
C GLN A 125 13.91 12.25 1.44
N SER A 126 14.38 12.79 0.32
CA SER A 126 15.75 13.29 0.13
C SER A 126 15.91 14.81 0.14
N ILE A 127 14.85 15.59 0.40
CA ILE A 127 14.87 17.06 0.36
C ILE A 127 14.42 17.65 1.69
#